data_AF-A0A1C7GZ02-F1
#
_entry.id   AF-A0A1C7GZ02-F1
#
_cell.length_a   1.000
_cell.length_b   1.000
_cell.length_c   1.000
_cell.angle_alpha   90.00
_cell.angle_beta   90.00
_cell.angle_gamma   90.00
#
_symmetry.space_group_name_H-M   'P 1'
#
loop_
_entity.id
_entity.type
_entity.pdbx_description
1 polymer ?
#
loop_
_entity_poly.entity_id
_entity_poly.type
_entity_poly.pdbx_seq_one_letter_code
_entity_poly.pdbx_strand_id
1 'polypeptide(L)'
;MKKYAHIIIVWFALLFCGGCSHDAVLEMSGSEAMLVNLNISVALSDISQAGTRANDTYPTPPINDNEKIQSLRIIVVRNPDTDNIVEQNRIYNLQSEPSTDYYIEKMKVVSNEKKRIYLLVNEGAEMTTSGFPAKRKLVNYDFSKIQLGSPFPTGVISDLSIQLNDNTEKIDGLLPMSECHTIDVKNEDYECKLFVTRVTTKFTFNVTNKSGQPLNITQLSIDKMAQKEYFLPRNAIYTEKETEDGKTYKDITSFDVPTNTGYYTYDASALFKGQLPIGGTKTNDDRPIYLLEGKHKDDKNRDNPYLLTLGINGTELKSYLPNLPHLPRNTHVVVNVTINEQDIDCVVDVRPYTEIELEPDFGL
;
A
#
# COMPACT_ATOMS: atom_id res chain seq x y z
N MET A 1 -16.93 -49.87 72.04
CA MET A 1 -17.93 -50.27 71.04
C MET A 1 -18.31 -49.00 70.28
N LYS A 2 -18.21 -48.79 68.96
CA LYS A 2 -17.66 -49.53 67.81
C LYS A 2 -16.85 -48.50 66.99
N LYS A 3 -15.75 -48.98 66.39
CA LYS A 3 -14.84 -48.26 65.51
C LYS A 3 -15.47 -48.15 64.11
N TYR A 4 -15.31 -47.03 63.42
CA TYR A 4 -15.42 -46.97 61.96
C TYR A 4 -14.18 -46.29 61.41
N ALA A 5 -13.51 -47.03 60.53
CA ALA A 5 -12.21 -46.76 59.95
C ALA A 5 -12.34 -46.02 58.61
N HIS A 6 -11.21 -45.42 58.24
CA HIS A 6 -10.91 -44.61 57.05
C HIS A 6 -11.30 -45.25 55.71
N ILE A 7 -11.41 -44.40 54.68
CA ILE A 7 -10.61 -44.46 53.43
C ILE A 7 -10.80 -43.12 52.68
N ILE A 8 -9.73 -42.33 52.62
CA ILE A 8 -9.59 -41.18 51.70
C ILE A 8 -8.93 -41.75 50.46
N ILE A 9 -9.59 -41.63 49.30
CA ILE A 9 -9.04 -42.02 48.01
C ILE A 9 -8.53 -40.73 47.34
N VAL A 10 -7.22 -40.53 47.41
CA VAL A 10 -6.47 -39.58 46.58
C VAL A 10 -6.12 -40.28 45.28
N TRP A 11 -6.66 -39.83 44.14
CA TRP A 11 -6.15 -40.23 42.82
C TRP A 11 -5.21 -39.16 42.31
N PHE A 12 -3.91 -39.45 42.45
CA PHE A 12 -2.86 -38.87 41.62
C PHE A 12 -2.82 -39.64 40.31
N ALA A 13 -3.03 -38.95 39.18
CA ALA A 13 -2.61 -39.42 37.87
C ALA A 13 -1.90 -38.27 37.16
N LEU A 14 -0.59 -38.18 37.40
CA LEU A 14 0.36 -37.52 36.52
C LEU A 14 0.76 -38.54 35.45
N LEU A 15 0.49 -38.26 34.18
CA LEU A 15 1.24 -38.83 33.06
C LEU A 15 1.16 -37.90 31.84
N PHE A 16 2.29 -37.22 31.63
CA PHE A 16 2.95 -36.86 30.37
C PHE A 16 2.24 -36.03 29.29
N CYS A 17 2.94 -34.94 28.96
CA CYS A 17 2.81 -34.12 27.76
C CYS A 17 2.76 -34.97 26.47
N GLY A 18 1.77 -34.67 25.64
CA GLY A 18 1.77 -34.93 24.21
C GLY A 18 1.07 -33.76 23.53
N GLY A 19 1.83 -32.76 23.13
CA GLY A 19 1.33 -31.64 22.33
C GLY A 19 1.05 -32.12 20.91
N CYS A 20 -0.22 -32.23 20.54
CA CYS A 20 -0.67 -32.23 19.16
C CYS A 20 -1.58 -31.02 19.00
N SER A 21 -1.16 -30.06 18.17
CA SER A 21 -2.01 -28.99 17.67
C SER A 21 -3.24 -29.63 17.00
N HIS A 22 -4.38 -29.54 17.66
CA HIS A 22 -5.64 -29.98 17.08
C HIS A 22 -6.10 -28.88 16.13
N ASP A 23 -5.98 -29.13 14.82
CA ASP A 23 -6.73 -28.39 13.81
C ASP A 23 -8.21 -28.53 14.16
N ALA A 24 -8.85 -27.43 14.56
CA ALA A 24 -10.28 -27.40 14.80
C ALA A 24 -10.99 -27.45 13.45
N VAL A 25 -11.30 -28.66 12.98
CA VAL A 25 -12.23 -28.88 11.88
C VAL A 25 -13.64 -28.63 12.43
N LEU A 26 -14.30 -27.59 11.92
CA LEU A 26 -15.71 -27.33 12.21
C LEU A 26 -16.54 -28.45 11.59
N GLU A 27 -17.25 -29.24 12.42
CA GLU A 27 -18.28 -30.15 11.94
C GLU A 27 -19.47 -29.33 11.41
N MET A 28 -19.55 -29.21 10.08
CA MET A 28 -20.73 -28.69 9.38
C MET A 28 -21.54 -29.88 8.86
N SER A 29 -22.82 -29.95 9.22
CA SER A 29 -23.73 -31.01 8.79
C SER A 29 -24.07 -30.90 7.29
N GLY A 30 -23.82 -31.98 6.54
CA GLY A 30 -24.37 -32.22 5.20
C GLY A 30 -23.43 -31.88 4.03
N SER A 31 -22.81 -32.93 3.48
CA SER A 31 -21.62 -32.94 2.61
C SER A 31 -20.32 -32.71 3.38
N GLU A 32 -19.41 -33.69 3.38
CA GLU A 32 -18.05 -33.48 3.86
C GLU A 32 -17.47 -32.32 3.05
N ALA A 33 -17.21 -31.19 3.72
CA ALA A 33 -16.61 -30.03 3.10
C ALA A 33 -15.27 -30.45 2.50
N MET A 34 -15.21 -30.55 1.18
CA MET A 34 -14.00 -31.02 0.49
C MET A 34 -12.94 -29.93 0.58
N LEU A 35 -11.77 -30.28 1.13
CA LEU A 35 -10.64 -29.37 1.28
C LEU A 35 -9.72 -29.49 0.08
N VAL A 36 -9.34 -28.35 -0.49
CA VAL A 36 -8.36 -28.23 -1.56
C VAL A 36 -7.21 -27.33 -1.13
N ASN A 37 -6.06 -27.45 -1.78
CA ASN A 37 -5.00 -26.48 -1.61
C ASN A 37 -5.23 -25.27 -2.50
N LEU A 38 -5.24 -24.09 -1.89
CA LEU A 38 -5.21 -22.81 -2.56
C LEU A 38 -3.78 -22.25 -2.48
N ASN A 39 -3.13 -22.12 -3.64
CA ASN A 39 -1.84 -21.47 -3.79
C ASN A 39 -2.07 -20.01 -4.20
N ILE A 40 -1.76 -19.07 -3.31
CA ILE A 40 -1.93 -17.64 -3.57
C ILE A 40 -0.57 -17.05 -3.91
N SER A 41 -0.42 -16.61 -5.15
CA SER A 41 0.70 -15.77 -5.57
C SER A 41 0.28 -14.31 -5.43
N VAL A 42 1.03 -13.51 -4.68
CA VAL A 42 0.78 -12.08 -4.47
C VAL A 42 1.94 -11.30 -5.08
N ALA A 43 1.63 -10.39 -6.01
CA ALA A 43 2.58 -9.46 -6.60
C ALA A 43 2.11 -8.00 -6.44
N LEU A 44 2.97 -7.03 -6.69
CA LEU A 44 2.54 -5.64 -6.85
C LEU A 44 1.74 -5.48 -8.16
N SER A 45 0.72 -4.62 -8.19
CA SER A 45 -0.20 -4.47 -9.36
C SER A 45 0.48 -4.08 -10.68
N ASP A 46 1.66 -3.50 -10.57
CA ASP A 46 2.58 -3.06 -11.62
C ASP A 46 3.58 -4.15 -12.05
N ILE A 47 3.63 -5.26 -11.30
CA ILE A 47 4.41 -6.48 -11.55
C ILE A 47 3.49 -7.60 -12.04
N SER A 48 2.17 -7.46 -11.93
CA SER A 48 1.22 -8.48 -12.38
C SER A 48 1.06 -8.51 -13.91
N GLN A 49 2.14 -8.81 -14.64
CA GLN A 49 2.22 -9.48 -15.94
C GLN A 49 3.72 -9.67 -16.26
N ALA A 50 4.13 -10.93 -16.41
CA ALA A 50 5.52 -11.32 -16.67
C ALA A 50 5.97 -10.89 -18.07
N GLY A 51 7.12 -10.22 -18.16
CA GLY A 51 7.78 -9.86 -19.42
C GLY A 51 9.11 -9.16 -19.16
N THR A 52 10.20 -9.66 -19.75
CA THR A 52 11.60 -9.27 -19.50
C THR A 52 12.16 -8.23 -20.47
N ARG A 53 13.03 -7.36 -19.91
CA ARG A 53 14.17 -6.60 -20.49
C ARG A 53 13.99 -5.29 -21.32
N ALA A 54 14.51 -4.22 -20.70
CA ALA A 54 15.48 -3.21 -21.18
C ALA A 54 15.27 -2.52 -22.54
N ASN A 55 14.73 -1.30 -22.54
CA ASN A 55 15.46 -0.05 -22.91
C ASN A 55 14.61 1.22 -22.73
N ASP A 56 14.10 1.43 -21.53
CA ASP A 56 13.90 2.71 -20.84
C ASP A 56 13.75 2.27 -19.39
N THR A 57 14.29 2.98 -18.39
CA THR A 57 14.33 2.45 -17.00
C THR A 57 12.97 2.62 -16.31
N TYR A 58 11.96 2.02 -16.93
CA TYR A 58 10.59 1.91 -16.50
C TYR A 58 10.23 0.42 -16.52
N PRO A 59 9.74 -0.16 -15.44
CA PRO A 59 9.44 0.44 -14.12
C PRO A 59 10.65 1.02 -13.35
N THR A 60 10.44 1.90 -12.37
CA THR A 60 11.52 2.39 -11.47
C THR A 60 11.66 1.46 -10.27
N PRO A 61 12.86 1.04 -9.84
CA PRO A 61 13.04 0.11 -8.70
C PRO A 61 12.63 0.76 -7.35
N PRO A 62 12.45 -0.03 -6.26
CA PRO A 62 12.14 0.58 -4.98
C PRO A 62 13.38 1.37 -4.55
N ILE A 63 13.21 2.54 -3.95
CA ILE A 63 14.39 3.32 -3.54
C ILE A 63 14.96 2.79 -2.22
N ASN A 64 14.14 2.09 -1.43
CA ASN A 64 14.54 1.46 -0.18
C ASN A 64 13.55 0.35 0.22
N ASP A 65 13.92 -0.43 1.24
CA ASP A 65 13.13 -1.58 1.69
C ASP A 65 11.75 -1.22 2.23
N ASN A 66 11.47 0.05 2.59
CA ASN A 66 10.13 0.42 3.03
C ASN A 66 9.09 0.31 1.92
N GLU A 67 9.52 0.32 0.66
CA GLU A 67 8.65 0.20 -0.52
C GLU A 67 8.35 -1.26 -0.89
N LYS A 68 9.00 -2.23 -0.23
CA LYS A 68 8.90 -3.67 -0.49
C LYS A 68 7.90 -4.37 0.42
N ILE A 69 7.56 -5.61 0.09
CA ILE A 69 6.71 -6.46 0.93
C ILE A 69 7.57 -7.01 2.09
N GLN A 70 7.49 -6.39 3.27
CA GLN A 70 8.19 -6.85 4.48
C GLN A 70 7.31 -7.71 5.39
N SER A 71 5.99 -7.57 5.27
CA SER A 71 5.03 -8.49 5.89
C SER A 71 3.78 -8.57 5.03
N LEU A 72 3.13 -9.72 5.06
CA LEU A 72 1.88 -9.96 4.36
C LEU A 72 0.91 -10.68 5.29
N ARG A 73 -0.28 -10.12 5.48
CA ARG A 73 -1.42 -10.84 6.04
C ARG A 73 -2.37 -11.24 4.93
N ILE A 74 -2.76 -12.51 4.94
CA ILE A 74 -3.79 -13.05 4.06
C ILE A 74 -4.99 -13.45 4.92
N ILE A 75 -6.16 -12.88 4.62
CA ILE A 75 -7.42 -13.26 5.24
C ILE A 75 -8.34 -13.82 4.16
N VAL A 76 -8.81 -15.05 4.35
CA VAL A 76 -9.75 -15.72 3.45
C VAL A 76 -11.12 -15.78 4.11
N VAL A 77 -12.14 -15.30 3.40
CA VAL A 77 -13.52 -15.24 3.85
C VAL A 77 -14.42 -16.03 2.91
N ARG A 78 -15.18 -16.97 3.46
CA ARG A 78 -16.09 -17.88 2.76
C ARG A 78 -17.44 -17.22 2.53
N ASN A 79 -18.04 -17.54 1.38
CA ASN A 79 -19.39 -17.11 1.02
C ASN A 79 -19.65 -15.64 1.40
N PRO A 80 -18.86 -14.69 0.87
CA PRO A 80 -18.89 -13.29 1.31
C PRO A 80 -20.26 -12.61 1.08
N ASP A 81 -21.11 -13.21 0.26
CA ASP A 81 -22.45 -12.72 -0.06
C ASP A 81 -23.55 -13.38 0.82
N THR A 82 -23.22 -14.39 1.63
CA THR A 82 -24.18 -15.04 2.55
C THR A 82 -23.64 -15.08 3.99
N ASP A 83 -22.70 -15.97 4.28
CA ASP A 83 -22.29 -16.33 5.64
C ASP A 83 -21.12 -15.45 6.10
N ASN A 84 -20.29 -15.00 5.15
CA ASN A 84 -19.16 -14.08 5.35
C ASN A 84 -18.25 -14.50 6.51
N ILE A 85 -17.87 -15.79 6.54
CA ILE A 85 -17.12 -16.41 7.64
C ILE A 85 -15.63 -16.44 7.36
N VAL A 86 -14.81 -16.08 8.34
CA VAL A 86 -13.35 -16.13 8.27
C VAL A 86 -12.88 -17.58 8.29
N GLU A 87 -12.14 -17.98 7.27
CA GLU A 87 -11.56 -19.33 7.14
C GLU A 87 -10.07 -19.37 7.43
N GLN A 88 -9.33 -18.36 6.96
CA GLN A 88 -7.91 -18.20 7.22
C GLN A 88 -7.63 -16.76 7.63
N ASN A 89 -6.68 -16.59 8.54
CA ASN A 89 -6.10 -15.30 8.90
C ASN A 89 -4.64 -15.56 9.30
N ARG A 90 -3.73 -15.39 8.37
CA ARG A 90 -2.30 -15.73 8.54
C ARG A 90 -1.45 -14.52 8.23
N ILE A 91 -0.41 -14.30 9.02
CA ILE A 91 0.60 -13.26 8.80
C ILE A 91 1.96 -13.90 8.57
N TYR A 92 2.66 -13.38 7.56
CA TYR A 92 3.98 -13.80 7.13
C TYR A 92 4.93 -12.62 7.31
N ASN A 93 6.03 -12.86 8.01
CA ASN A 93 7.09 -11.87 8.18
C ASN A 93 8.21 -12.18 7.18
N LEU A 94 8.53 -11.20 6.33
CA LEU A 94 9.50 -11.28 5.24
C LEU A 94 10.65 -10.28 5.47
N GLN A 95 10.82 -9.74 6.68
CA GLN A 95 11.83 -8.71 6.97
C GLN A 95 13.28 -9.16 6.68
N SER A 96 13.58 -10.47 6.80
CA SER A 96 14.90 -11.00 6.49
C SER A 96 15.19 -11.06 4.99
N GLU A 97 14.15 -11.20 4.17
CA GLU A 97 14.21 -11.26 2.71
C GLU A 97 13.00 -10.51 2.11
N PRO A 98 12.97 -9.17 2.18
CA PRO A 98 11.84 -8.40 1.68
C PRO A 98 11.63 -8.67 0.20
N SER A 99 10.44 -9.16 -0.16
CA SER A 99 10.15 -9.52 -1.55
C SER A 99 9.83 -8.28 -2.37
N THR A 100 10.46 -8.20 -3.53
CA THR A 100 10.23 -7.21 -4.60
C THR A 100 9.25 -7.71 -5.64
N ASP A 101 9.15 -9.04 -5.82
CA ASP A 101 8.55 -9.60 -7.04
C ASP A 101 7.21 -10.29 -6.73
N TYR A 102 7.25 -11.34 -5.91
CA TYR A 102 6.07 -12.09 -5.53
C TYR A 102 6.27 -12.90 -4.25
N TYR A 103 5.17 -13.24 -3.58
CA TYR A 103 5.13 -14.20 -2.46
C TYR A 103 4.09 -15.27 -2.77
N ILE A 104 4.46 -16.55 -2.61
CA ILE A 104 3.56 -17.68 -2.82
C ILE A 104 3.27 -18.34 -1.48
N GLU A 105 2.00 -18.50 -1.16
CA GLU A 105 1.56 -19.23 0.02
C GLU A 105 0.55 -20.31 -0.32
N LYS A 106 0.73 -21.47 0.31
CA LYS A 106 -0.19 -22.61 0.20
C LYS A 106 -1.05 -22.75 1.45
N MET A 107 -2.37 -22.75 1.29
CA MET A 107 -3.31 -22.96 2.39
C MET A 107 -4.44 -23.92 2.02
N LYS A 108 -4.91 -24.68 3.02
CA LYS A 108 -6.08 -25.55 2.86
C LYS A 108 -7.37 -24.76 3.08
N VAL A 109 -8.30 -24.87 2.14
CA VAL A 109 -9.59 -24.18 2.16
C VAL A 109 -10.69 -25.09 1.63
N VAL A 110 -11.93 -24.81 2.00
CA VAL A 110 -13.11 -25.50 1.48
C VAL A 110 -13.35 -25.14 0.02
N SER A 111 -13.63 -26.14 -0.81
CA SER A 111 -13.90 -25.98 -2.23
C SER A 111 -15.38 -25.70 -2.55
N ASN A 112 -15.65 -25.45 -3.83
CA ASN A 112 -16.98 -25.21 -4.41
C ASN A 112 -17.71 -24.00 -3.81
N GLU A 113 -16.95 -22.97 -3.44
CA GLU A 113 -17.50 -21.75 -2.87
C GLU A 113 -16.74 -20.51 -3.35
N LYS A 114 -17.46 -19.40 -3.38
CA LYS A 114 -16.88 -18.09 -3.60
C LYS A 114 -16.11 -17.67 -2.34
N LYS A 115 -14.92 -17.13 -2.54
CA LYS A 115 -14.09 -16.60 -1.46
C LYS A 115 -13.73 -15.15 -1.72
N ARG A 116 -13.66 -14.36 -0.65
CA ARG A 116 -13.06 -13.02 -0.65
C ARG A 116 -11.72 -13.08 0.08
N ILE A 117 -10.67 -12.59 -0.58
CA ILE A 117 -9.30 -12.64 -0.10
C ILE A 117 -8.84 -11.21 0.14
N TYR A 118 -8.49 -10.90 1.39
CA TYR A 118 -7.89 -9.62 1.77
C TYR A 118 -6.37 -9.82 1.88
N LEU A 119 -5.64 -8.96 1.19
CA LEU A 119 -4.18 -8.93 1.20
C LEU A 119 -3.75 -7.64 1.87
N LEU A 120 -3.08 -7.74 3.02
CA LEU A 120 -2.65 -6.59 3.80
C LEU A 120 -1.13 -6.64 3.98
N VAL A 121 -0.43 -5.81 3.23
CA VAL A 121 1.02 -5.72 3.26
C VAL A 121 1.46 -4.60 4.19
N ASN A 122 2.48 -4.87 4.99
CA ASN A 122 3.05 -3.91 5.92
C ASN A 122 1.99 -3.28 6.83
N GLU A 123 1.01 -4.06 7.28
CA GLU A 123 -0.10 -3.59 8.14
C GLU A 123 0.37 -3.00 9.48
N GLY A 124 1.60 -3.33 9.89
CA GLY A 124 2.27 -2.77 11.06
C GLY A 124 2.97 -1.44 10.81
N ALA A 125 2.78 -0.81 9.66
CA ALA A 125 3.43 0.47 9.34
C ALA A 125 3.05 1.56 10.35
N GLU A 126 4.05 2.31 10.77
CA GLU A 126 3.94 3.39 11.74
C GLU A 126 4.48 4.69 11.19
N MET A 127 3.99 5.82 11.70
CA MET A 127 4.51 7.14 11.36
C MET A 127 4.67 8.02 12.60
N THR A 128 5.58 8.98 12.51
CA THR A 128 5.69 10.09 13.46
C THR A 128 4.70 11.19 13.09
N THR A 129 4.08 11.82 14.08
CA THR A 129 3.13 12.93 13.91
C THR A 129 3.76 14.21 14.45
N SER A 130 3.58 15.34 13.76
CA SER A 130 4.14 16.61 14.21
C SER A 130 3.65 16.95 15.62
N GLY A 131 4.57 17.28 16.52
CA GLY A 131 4.26 17.59 17.92
C GLY A 131 4.02 16.38 18.83
N PHE A 132 4.14 15.14 18.32
CA PHE A 132 4.00 13.91 19.12
C PHE A 132 5.23 13.00 18.92
N PRO A 133 6.04 12.75 19.97
CA PRO A 133 7.27 11.97 19.83
C PRO A 133 7.04 10.46 19.66
N ALA A 134 5.87 9.96 20.07
CA ALA A 134 5.53 8.55 19.91
C ALA A 134 5.05 8.27 18.48
N LYS A 135 5.58 7.21 17.88
CA LYS A 135 5.04 6.67 16.63
C LYS A 135 3.63 6.16 16.85
N ARG A 136 2.77 6.33 15.85
CA ARG A 136 1.44 5.73 15.79
C ARG A 136 1.33 4.82 14.58
N LYS A 137 0.46 3.80 14.66
CA LYS A 137 0.09 3.01 13.49
C LYS A 137 -0.56 3.90 12.43
N LEU A 138 -0.21 3.66 11.18
CA LEU A 138 -0.89 4.26 10.02
C LEU A 138 -2.32 3.72 9.92
N VAL A 139 -2.45 2.39 9.95
CA VAL A 139 -3.74 1.69 9.98
C VAL A 139 -4.06 1.33 11.42
N ASN A 140 -5.00 2.03 12.04
CA ASN A 140 -5.35 1.83 13.44
C ASN A 140 -6.34 0.65 13.61
N TYR A 141 -5.89 -0.55 13.26
CA TYR A 141 -6.63 -1.79 13.46
C TYR A 141 -5.69 -2.93 13.82
N ASP A 142 -6.18 -3.90 14.60
CA ASP A 142 -5.45 -5.11 14.96
C ASP A 142 -6.08 -6.31 14.28
N PHE A 143 -5.57 -6.62 13.09
CA PHE A 143 -6.07 -7.70 12.24
C PHE A 143 -5.87 -9.10 12.85
N SER A 144 -5.01 -9.24 13.86
CA SER A 144 -4.84 -10.51 14.60
C SER A 144 -6.08 -10.87 15.43
N LYS A 145 -6.95 -9.90 15.72
CA LYS A 145 -8.19 -10.12 16.49
C LYS A 145 -9.33 -10.70 15.65
N ILE A 146 -9.17 -10.79 14.33
CA ILE A 146 -10.16 -11.42 13.45
C ILE A 146 -10.05 -12.94 13.63
N GLN A 147 -11.07 -13.55 14.24
CA GLN A 147 -11.05 -14.97 14.63
C GLN A 147 -11.53 -15.88 13.50
N LEU A 148 -10.90 -17.05 13.38
CA LEU A 148 -11.37 -18.12 12.48
C LEU A 148 -12.77 -18.58 12.90
N GLY A 149 -13.63 -18.90 11.93
CA GLY A 149 -15.01 -19.32 12.16
C GLY A 149 -15.97 -18.19 12.56
N SER A 150 -15.49 -16.95 12.71
CA SER A 150 -16.33 -15.79 13.03
C SER A 150 -16.75 -15.03 11.77
N PRO A 151 -17.88 -14.28 11.82
CA PRO A 151 -18.22 -13.34 10.75
C PRO A 151 -17.13 -12.29 10.55
N PHE A 152 -16.71 -12.08 9.29
CA PHE A 152 -15.72 -11.06 8.95
C PHE A 152 -16.32 -9.65 9.15
N PRO A 153 -15.61 -8.72 9.81
CA PRO A 153 -16.15 -7.40 10.13
C PRO A 153 -16.09 -6.43 8.93
N THR A 154 -16.77 -6.77 7.83
CA THR A 154 -16.69 -6.07 6.54
C THR A 154 -16.84 -4.55 6.67
N GLY A 155 -17.89 -4.07 7.36
CA GLY A 155 -18.15 -2.63 7.51
C GLY A 155 -17.01 -1.88 8.21
N VAL A 156 -16.42 -2.48 9.25
CA VAL A 156 -15.29 -1.87 9.97
C VAL A 156 -14.06 -1.82 9.06
N ILE A 157 -13.74 -2.93 8.38
CA ILE A 157 -12.54 -3.03 7.55
C ILE A 157 -12.65 -2.14 6.29
N SER A 158 -13.82 -2.07 5.66
CA SER A 158 -14.05 -1.24 4.46
C SER A 158 -13.99 0.26 4.74
N ASP A 159 -14.22 0.68 5.98
CA ASP A 159 -14.17 2.08 6.39
C ASP A 159 -12.85 2.47 7.08
N LEU A 160 -11.89 1.53 7.23
CA LEU A 160 -10.56 1.88 7.70
C LEU A 160 -9.92 2.91 6.78
N SER A 161 -9.33 3.94 7.37
CA SER A 161 -8.64 5.00 6.67
C SER A 161 -7.32 5.33 7.35
N ILE A 162 -6.36 5.79 6.56
CA ILE A 162 -5.14 6.43 7.05
C ILE A 162 -5.28 7.95 6.98
N GLN A 163 -4.54 8.68 7.82
CA GLN A 163 -4.69 10.13 7.96
C GLN A 163 -3.34 10.85 8.12
N LEU A 164 -3.21 12.00 7.47
CA LEU A 164 -2.15 13.00 7.64
C LEU A 164 -2.79 14.33 8.08
N ASN A 165 -2.27 14.96 9.13
CA ASN A 165 -2.94 16.05 9.85
C ASN A 165 -2.20 17.40 9.79
N ASP A 166 -0.90 17.40 9.51
CA ASP A 166 -0.05 18.59 9.54
C ASP A 166 0.52 18.91 8.15
N ASN A 167 0.89 20.17 7.93
CA ASN A 167 1.38 20.63 6.63
C ASN A 167 2.75 20.06 6.25
N THR A 168 3.46 19.42 7.17
CA THR A 168 4.72 18.72 6.90
C THR A 168 4.60 17.20 6.96
N GLU A 169 3.42 16.67 7.32
CA GLU A 169 3.21 15.24 7.43
C GLU A 169 3.23 14.55 6.07
N LYS A 170 3.96 13.44 6.03
CA LYS A 170 4.09 12.47 4.93
C LYS A 170 4.25 11.08 5.55
N ILE A 171 4.07 10.04 4.75
CA ILE A 171 4.46 8.69 5.18
C ILE A 171 5.99 8.60 5.20
N ASP A 172 6.55 8.18 6.33
CA ASP A 172 7.98 8.14 6.64
C ASP A 172 8.28 6.77 7.28
N GLY A 173 8.63 5.80 6.46
CA GLY A 173 8.82 4.41 6.86
C GLY A 173 8.05 3.45 5.97
N LEU A 174 7.75 2.26 6.51
CA LEU A 174 7.05 1.17 5.82
C LEU A 174 5.81 1.66 5.08
N LEU A 175 5.70 1.31 3.79
CA LEU A 175 4.52 1.64 3.00
C LEU A 175 3.47 0.54 3.15
N PRO A 176 2.28 0.87 3.67
CA PRO A 176 1.16 -0.06 3.66
C PRO A 176 0.70 -0.31 2.22
N MET A 177 0.30 -1.54 1.93
CA MET A 177 -0.30 -1.92 0.64
C MET A 177 -1.51 -2.81 0.92
N SER A 178 -2.57 -2.70 0.13
CA SER A 178 -3.72 -3.57 0.34
C SER A 178 -4.62 -3.72 -0.87
N GLU A 179 -5.25 -4.89 -0.96
CA GLU A 179 -6.27 -5.21 -1.97
C GLU A 179 -7.28 -6.22 -1.46
N CYS A 180 -8.42 -6.29 -2.15
CA CYS A 180 -9.48 -7.25 -1.88
C CYS A 180 -9.92 -7.94 -3.17
N HIS A 181 -9.72 -9.25 -3.25
CA HIS A 181 -10.03 -10.06 -4.42
C HIS A 181 -11.19 -10.99 -4.16
N THR A 182 -11.97 -11.30 -5.19
CA THR A 182 -13.00 -12.34 -5.13
C THR A 182 -12.65 -13.43 -6.12
N ILE A 183 -12.64 -14.68 -5.67
CA ILE A 183 -12.34 -15.86 -6.49
C ILE A 183 -13.40 -16.94 -6.27
N ASP A 184 -13.59 -17.80 -7.27
CA ASP A 184 -14.37 -19.03 -7.13
C ASP A 184 -13.41 -20.21 -6.98
N VAL A 185 -13.41 -20.86 -5.82
CA VAL A 185 -12.55 -22.01 -5.56
C VAL A 185 -13.27 -23.28 -5.97
N LYS A 186 -12.73 -23.98 -6.97
CA LYS A 186 -13.28 -25.24 -7.49
C LYS A 186 -12.86 -26.44 -6.66
N ASN A 187 -13.38 -27.62 -7.01
CA ASN A 187 -13.08 -28.88 -6.33
C ASN A 187 -11.74 -29.53 -6.69
N GLU A 188 -10.70 -28.73 -6.86
CA GLU A 188 -9.35 -29.17 -7.16
C GLU A 188 -8.34 -28.15 -6.60
N ASP A 189 -7.09 -28.57 -6.43
CA ASP A 189 -6.02 -27.66 -6.06
C ASP A 189 -5.96 -26.52 -7.08
N TYR A 190 -5.92 -25.28 -6.57
CA TYR A 190 -6.09 -24.08 -7.38
C TYR A 190 -4.98 -23.08 -7.08
N GLU A 191 -4.40 -22.51 -8.13
CA GLU A 191 -3.46 -21.40 -8.04
C GLU A 191 -4.14 -20.12 -8.51
N CYS A 192 -4.09 -19.07 -7.70
CA CYS A 192 -4.55 -17.74 -8.08
C CYS A 192 -3.42 -16.72 -7.97
N LYS A 193 -3.32 -15.86 -8.99
CA LYS A 193 -2.42 -14.71 -9.02
C LYS A 193 -3.21 -13.47 -8.64
N LEU A 194 -2.87 -12.90 -7.51
CA LEU A 194 -3.50 -11.71 -6.96
C LEU A 194 -2.47 -10.58 -6.89
N PHE A 195 -2.96 -9.35 -6.75
CA PHE A 195 -2.09 -8.18 -6.66
C PHE A 195 -2.38 -7.35 -5.41
N VAL A 196 -1.43 -6.48 -5.05
CA VAL A 196 -1.61 -5.41 -4.07
C VAL A 196 -1.27 -4.05 -4.68
N THR A 197 -1.89 -2.98 -4.17
CA THR A 197 -1.55 -1.59 -4.49
C THR A 197 -1.05 -0.88 -3.25
N ARG A 198 -0.02 -0.03 -3.40
CA ARG A 198 0.48 0.80 -2.30
C ARG A 198 -0.60 1.82 -1.91
N VAL A 199 -0.84 1.99 -0.62
CA VAL A 199 -1.81 2.94 -0.04
C VAL A 199 -1.14 4.31 0.12
N THR A 200 -0.64 4.85 -1.00
CA THR A 200 0.04 6.14 -1.08
C THR A 200 0.24 6.56 -2.55
N THR A 201 0.56 7.83 -2.75
CA THR A 201 1.16 8.40 -3.95
C THR A 201 2.60 8.83 -3.65
N LYS A 202 3.49 8.72 -4.63
CA LYS A 202 4.90 9.10 -4.54
C LYS A 202 5.14 10.36 -5.36
N PHE A 203 5.88 11.32 -4.82
CA PHE A 203 6.30 12.51 -5.54
C PHE A 203 7.82 12.63 -5.60
N THR A 204 8.32 12.91 -6.80
CA THR A 204 9.71 13.32 -7.07
C THR A 204 9.69 14.63 -7.83
N PHE A 205 10.45 15.61 -7.37
CA PHE A 205 10.63 16.90 -8.02
C PHE A 205 12.04 17.01 -8.55
N ASN A 206 12.17 17.43 -9.81
CA ASN A 206 13.44 17.83 -10.40
C ASN A 206 13.36 19.33 -10.67
N VAL A 207 14.01 20.15 -9.84
CA VAL A 207 13.98 21.61 -9.92
C VAL A 207 15.26 22.11 -10.55
N THR A 208 15.18 22.56 -11.81
CA THR A 208 16.32 23.03 -12.59
C THR A 208 16.31 24.55 -12.75
N ASN A 209 17.44 25.19 -12.51
CA ASN A 209 17.64 26.61 -12.76
C ASN A 209 18.19 26.83 -14.18
N LYS A 210 17.36 27.38 -15.08
CA LYS A 210 17.78 27.84 -16.41
C LYS A 210 17.81 29.36 -16.54
N SER A 211 17.66 30.08 -15.43
CA SER A 211 17.84 31.54 -15.41
C SER A 211 19.32 31.91 -15.59
N GLY A 212 19.58 33.18 -15.91
CA GLY A 212 20.94 33.71 -16.06
C GLY A 212 21.69 33.97 -14.75
N GLN A 213 21.13 33.62 -13.58
CA GLN A 213 21.69 33.96 -12.26
C GLN A 213 21.52 32.81 -11.25
N PRO A 214 22.37 32.72 -10.21
CA PRO A 214 22.14 31.80 -9.11
C PRO A 214 20.87 32.18 -8.35
N LEU A 215 20.13 31.16 -7.91
CA LEU A 215 18.87 31.33 -7.19
C LEU A 215 18.99 30.84 -5.75
N ASN A 216 18.18 31.40 -4.86
CA ASN A 216 17.98 30.88 -3.52
C ASN A 216 16.54 30.43 -3.35
N ILE A 217 16.32 29.12 -3.23
CA ILE A 217 15.00 28.55 -2.98
C ILE A 217 14.67 28.74 -1.49
N THR A 218 13.52 29.33 -1.21
CA THR A 218 13.02 29.55 0.15
C THR A 218 11.79 28.72 0.46
N GLN A 219 11.06 28.24 -0.55
CA GLN A 219 9.85 27.45 -0.39
C GLN A 219 9.66 26.48 -1.55
N LEU A 220 9.15 25.28 -1.25
CA LEU A 220 8.48 24.39 -2.20
C LEU A 220 7.26 23.79 -1.52
N SER A 221 6.07 24.03 -2.05
CA SER A 221 4.83 23.47 -1.49
C SER A 221 3.83 23.06 -2.56
N ILE A 222 2.99 22.08 -2.23
CA ILE A 222 1.96 21.55 -3.13
C ILE A 222 0.60 21.70 -2.44
N ASP A 223 -0.32 22.43 -3.06
CA ASP A 223 -1.67 22.56 -2.56
C ASP A 223 -2.50 21.32 -2.89
N LYS A 224 -3.53 21.10 -2.05
CA LYS A 224 -4.60 20.13 -2.27
C LYS A 224 -4.20 18.66 -2.08
N MET A 225 -3.24 18.42 -1.20
CA MET A 225 -2.90 17.06 -0.76
C MET A 225 -3.98 16.54 0.18
N ALA A 226 -4.39 15.28 0.00
CA ALA A 226 -5.47 14.68 0.77
C ALA A 226 -5.03 14.38 2.21
N GLN A 227 -5.89 14.69 3.18
CA GLN A 227 -5.66 14.35 4.59
C GLN A 227 -6.09 12.92 4.94
N LYS A 228 -6.93 12.28 4.13
CA LYS A 228 -7.47 10.94 4.38
C LYS A 228 -7.59 10.10 3.12
N GLU A 229 -7.26 8.84 3.24
CA GLU A 229 -7.37 7.79 2.21
C GLU A 229 -7.92 6.51 2.85
N TYR A 230 -8.78 5.77 2.13
CA TYR A 230 -9.21 4.45 2.59
C TYR A 230 -8.04 3.46 2.55
N PHE A 231 -7.91 2.62 3.58
CA PHE A 231 -6.87 1.60 3.59
C PHE A 231 -7.06 0.63 2.41
N LEU A 232 -8.23 -0.01 2.33
CA LEU A 232 -8.65 -0.77 1.16
C LEU A 232 -9.17 0.16 0.05
N PRO A 233 -8.89 -0.13 -1.23
CA PRO A 233 -9.42 0.65 -2.35
C PRO A 233 -10.95 0.57 -2.39
N ARG A 234 -11.60 1.71 -2.68
CA ARG A 234 -13.07 1.82 -2.71
C ARG A 234 -13.55 2.18 -4.11
N ASN A 235 -14.45 1.36 -4.65
CA ASN A 235 -14.98 1.51 -6.02
C ASN A 235 -13.86 1.72 -7.07
N ALA A 236 -12.73 1.06 -6.84
CA ALA A 236 -11.58 1.15 -7.73
C ALA A 236 -11.83 0.36 -9.02
N ILE A 237 -11.55 0.98 -10.16
CA ILE A 237 -11.60 0.33 -11.47
C ILE A 237 -10.20 0.33 -12.03
N TYR A 238 -9.71 -0.88 -12.31
CA TYR A 238 -8.39 -1.11 -12.90
C TYR A 238 -8.56 -1.35 -14.40
N THR A 239 -7.85 -0.59 -15.22
CA THR A 239 -7.79 -0.76 -16.68
C THR A 239 -6.38 -1.18 -17.05
N GLU A 240 -6.24 -2.26 -17.80
CA GLU A 240 -4.94 -2.66 -18.33
C GLU A 240 -4.50 -1.69 -19.42
N LYS A 241 -3.29 -1.17 -19.27
CA LYS A 241 -2.63 -0.31 -20.24
C LYS A 241 -1.31 -0.95 -20.63
N GLU A 242 -0.85 -0.65 -21.83
CA GLU A 242 0.43 -1.08 -22.36
C GLU A 242 1.31 0.17 -22.53
N THR A 243 2.56 0.07 -22.11
CA THR A 243 3.60 1.08 -22.38
C THR A 243 4.12 0.95 -23.81
N GLU A 244 4.89 1.93 -24.28
CA GLU A 244 5.46 1.91 -25.64
C GLU A 244 6.39 0.71 -25.90
N ASP A 245 6.99 0.16 -24.84
CA ASP A 245 7.84 -1.04 -24.85
C ASP A 245 7.06 -2.36 -24.66
N GLY A 246 5.72 -2.32 -24.66
CA GLY A 246 4.87 -3.52 -24.61
C GLY A 246 4.64 -4.07 -23.20
N LYS A 247 5.07 -3.36 -22.15
CA LYS A 247 4.80 -3.75 -20.77
C LYS A 247 3.39 -3.35 -20.36
N THR A 248 2.63 -4.30 -19.85
CA THR A 248 1.30 -4.03 -19.33
C THR A 248 1.33 -3.61 -17.86
N TYR A 249 0.47 -2.67 -17.49
CA TYR A 249 0.23 -2.27 -16.10
C TYR A 249 -1.26 -2.02 -15.86
N LYS A 250 -1.67 -2.03 -14.59
CA LYS A 250 -3.04 -1.69 -14.17
C LYS A 250 -3.12 -0.22 -13.78
N ASP A 251 -3.90 0.55 -14.53
CA ASP A 251 -4.20 1.95 -14.25
C ASP A 251 -5.50 2.08 -13.47
N ILE A 252 -5.54 2.95 -12.45
CA ILE A 252 -6.74 3.21 -11.65
C ILE A 252 -7.51 4.37 -12.28
N THR A 253 -8.57 4.04 -13.02
CA THR A 253 -9.36 5.02 -13.78
C THR A 253 -10.58 5.54 -13.01
N SER A 254 -10.97 4.85 -11.95
CA SER A 254 -11.99 5.30 -11.00
C SER A 254 -11.64 4.80 -9.61
N PHE A 255 -11.98 5.59 -8.60
CA PHE A 255 -11.85 5.29 -7.18
C PHE A 255 -12.65 6.33 -6.38
N ASP A 256 -12.98 5.97 -5.14
CA ASP A 256 -13.60 6.85 -4.16
C ASP A 256 -12.63 7.22 -3.03
N VAL A 257 -12.75 8.46 -2.56
CA VAL A 257 -12.04 8.96 -1.38
C VAL A 257 -13.04 9.10 -0.21
N PRO A 258 -12.57 9.12 1.05
CA PRO A 258 -13.44 9.38 2.18
C PRO A 258 -14.28 10.66 2.02
N THR A 259 -15.54 10.64 2.45
CA THR A 259 -16.49 11.76 2.26
C THR A 259 -16.03 13.07 2.92
N ASN A 260 -15.27 12.97 4.01
CA ASN A 260 -14.67 14.10 4.72
C ASN A 260 -13.15 14.15 4.52
N THR A 261 -12.67 13.84 3.32
CA THR A 261 -11.27 14.06 2.95
C THR A 261 -11.01 15.57 2.94
N GLY A 262 -10.44 16.07 4.05
CA GLY A 262 -9.86 17.40 4.09
C GLY A 262 -8.63 17.46 3.18
N TYR A 263 -8.21 18.68 2.85
CA TYR A 263 -7.06 18.92 1.98
C TYR A 263 -6.14 19.98 2.59
N TYR A 264 -4.84 19.81 2.40
CA TYR A 264 -3.84 20.71 2.95
C TYR A 264 -2.77 21.07 1.92
N THR A 265 -1.99 22.10 2.25
CA THR A 265 -0.78 22.46 1.51
C THR A 265 0.38 21.71 2.14
N TYR A 266 0.99 20.79 1.40
CA TYR A 266 2.18 20.09 1.85
C TYR A 266 3.42 20.97 1.65
N ASP A 267 4.17 21.21 2.71
CA ASP A 267 5.40 21.99 2.71
C ASP A 267 6.62 21.04 2.60
N ALA A 268 7.19 20.99 1.40
CA ALA A 268 8.39 20.22 1.08
C ALA A 268 9.67 21.06 1.18
N SER A 269 9.60 22.29 1.68
CA SER A 269 10.69 23.26 1.58
C SER A 269 11.99 22.77 2.24
N ALA A 270 11.89 21.95 3.30
CA ALA A 270 13.06 21.38 3.96
C ALA A 270 13.97 20.56 3.00
N LEU A 271 13.41 19.99 1.93
CA LEU A 271 14.15 19.22 0.93
C LEU A 271 14.85 20.10 -0.12
N PHE A 272 14.33 21.31 -0.36
CA PHE A 272 14.74 22.14 -1.52
C PHE A 272 15.38 23.48 -1.16
N LYS A 273 15.21 23.97 0.08
CA LYS A 273 15.75 25.28 0.52
C LYS A 273 17.25 25.41 0.25
N GLY A 274 17.68 26.64 0.00
CA GLY A 274 19.08 27.02 -0.20
C GLY A 274 19.44 27.28 -1.66
N GLN A 275 20.73 27.50 -1.91
CA GLN A 275 21.24 27.93 -3.21
C GLN A 275 21.04 26.88 -4.31
N LEU A 276 20.73 27.34 -5.52
CA LEU A 276 20.64 26.57 -6.76
C LEU A 276 21.46 27.32 -7.84
N PRO A 277 22.65 26.80 -8.24
CA PRO A 277 23.51 27.49 -9.21
C PRO A 277 22.88 27.54 -10.61
N ILE A 278 23.43 28.38 -11.48
CA ILE A 278 23.04 28.47 -12.90
C ILE A 278 23.22 27.10 -13.56
N GLY A 279 22.19 26.60 -14.24
CA GLY A 279 22.19 25.27 -14.86
C GLY A 279 22.09 24.11 -13.87
N GLY A 280 22.05 24.36 -12.57
CA GLY A 280 21.96 23.33 -11.54
C GLY A 280 20.57 22.73 -11.43
N THR A 281 20.50 21.48 -10.96
CA THR A 281 19.26 20.77 -10.62
C THR A 281 19.30 20.30 -9.17
N LYS A 282 18.21 20.52 -8.43
CA LYS A 282 17.93 19.87 -7.14
C LYS A 282 16.85 18.83 -7.33
N THR A 283 17.03 17.66 -6.74
CA THR A 283 16.05 16.58 -6.76
C THR A 283 15.89 15.94 -5.38
N ASN A 284 14.77 15.26 -5.18
CA ASN A 284 14.50 14.40 -4.02
C ASN A 284 14.28 12.94 -4.44
N ASP A 285 14.92 12.50 -5.51
CA ASP A 285 14.89 11.11 -5.96
C ASP A 285 15.36 10.13 -4.87
N ASP A 286 16.35 10.49 -4.06
CA ASP A 286 16.85 9.71 -2.93
C ASP A 286 15.91 9.70 -1.71
N ARG A 287 14.98 10.66 -1.64
CA ARG A 287 14.04 10.88 -0.54
C ARG A 287 12.67 11.30 -1.09
N PRO A 288 11.93 10.37 -1.73
CA PRO A 288 10.62 10.67 -2.27
C PRO A 288 9.63 11.08 -1.18
N ILE A 289 8.62 11.82 -1.61
CA ILE A 289 7.53 12.29 -0.74
C ILE A 289 6.36 11.33 -0.91
N TYR A 290 5.88 10.74 0.19
CA TYR A 290 4.74 9.81 0.20
C TYR A 290 3.50 10.47 0.80
N LEU A 291 2.47 10.67 -0.03
CA LEU A 291 1.23 11.37 0.30
C LEU A 291 0.02 10.49 0.00
N LEU A 292 -1.18 10.95 0.35
CA LEU A 292 -2.39 10.14 0.24
C LEU A 292 -3.08 10.28 -1.12
N GLU A 293 -3.80 9.23 -1.51
CA GLU A 293 -4.76 9.22 -2.62
C GLU A 293 -5.77 10.38 -2.49
N GLY A 294 -5.99 11.12 -3.58
CA GLY A 294 -6.78 12.33 -3.59
C GLY A 294 -7.54 12.56 -4.89
N LYS A 295 -8.74 13.14 -4.77
CA LYS A 295 -9.62 13.48 -5.90
C LYS A 295 -10.15 14.92 -5.80
N HIS A 296 -9.26 15.86 -5.42
CA HIS A 296 -9.63 17.25 -5.25
C HIS A 296 -10.17 17.84 -6.55
N LYS A 297 -11.06 18.83 -6.45
CA LYS A 297 -11.50 19.65 -7.59
C LYS A 297 -11.28 21.10 -7.23
N ASP A 298 -10.42 21.78 -7.97
CA ASP A 298 -10.23 23.22 -7.85
C ASP A 298 -11.14 23.93 -8.87
N ASP A 299 -11.98 24.85 -8.41
CA ASP A 299 -12.85 25.63 -9.30
C ASP A 299 -12.08 26.52 -10.28
N LYS A 300 -10.83 26.87 -9.95
CA LYS A 300 -9.97 27.68 -10.82
C LYS A 300 -9.28 26.86 -11.91
N ASN A 301 -9.08 25.56 -11.69
CA ASN A 301 -8.47 24.66 -12.66
C ASN A 301 -8.94 23.22 -12.41
N ARG A 302 -10.08 22.88 -13.00
CA ARG A 302 -10.74 21.58 -12.75
C ARG A 302 -9.98 20.40 -13.33
N ASP A 303 -9.27 20.62 -14.44
CA ASP A 303 -8.53 19.57 -15.13
C ASP A 303 -7.18 19.29 -14.45
N ASN A 304 -6.64 20.26 -13.72
CA ASN A 304 -5.34 20.17 -13.05
C ASN A 304 -5.40 20.88 -11.68
N PRO A 305 -6.01 20.27 -10.65
CA PRO A 305 -6.34 20.95 -9.40
C PRO A 305 -5.17 21.16 -8.43
N TYR A 306 -3.98 20.63 -8.72
CA TYR A 306 -2.83 20.67 -7.83
C TYR A 306 -1.90 21.83 -8.19
N LEU A 307 -1.60 22.69 -7.21
CA LEU A 307 -0.81 23.90 -7.41
C LEU A 307 0.54 23.78 -6.73
N LEU A 308 1.61 23.90 -7.50
CA LEU A 308 2.97 24.06 -6.98
C LEU A 308 3.21 25.54 -6.67
N THR A 309 3.76 25.81 -5.49
CA THR A 309 4.33 27.13 -5.14
C THR A 309 5.82 26.98 -4.86
N LEU A 310 6.63 27.81 -5.53
CA LEU A 310 8.07 27.86 -5.37
C LEU A 310 8.48 29.28 -4.93
N GLY A 311 9.13 29.38 -3.77
CA GLY A 311 9.71 30.63 -3.30
C GLY A 311 11.15 30.76 -3.78
N ILE A 312 11.47 31.81 -4.54
CA ILE A 312 12.79 32.08 -5.10
C ILE A 312 13.17 33.53 -4.83
N ASN A 313 14.33 33.77 -4.22
CA ASN A 313 14.88 35.11 -3.99
C ASN A 313 13.86 36.08 -3.33
N GLY A 314 12.97 35.56 -2.48
CA GLY A 314 11.92 36.34 -1.80
C GLY A 314 10.65 36.57 -2.61
N THR A 315 10.51 36.00 -3.80
CA THR A 315 9.29 36.03 -4.64
C THR A 315 8.65 34.64 -4.72
N GLU A 316 7.33 34.57 -4.75
CA GLU A 316 6.60 33.32 -5.01
C GLU A 316 6.25 33.19 -6.49
N LEU A 317 6.58 32.04 -7.08
CA LEU A 317 6.12 31.60 -8.39
C LEU A 317 5.16 30.43 -8.21
N LYS A 318 4.08 30.40 -8.99
CA LYS A 318 3.01 29.40 -8.87
C LYS A 318 2.71 28.79 -10.23
N SER A 319 2.50 27.48 -10.26
CA SER A 319 2.08 26.79 -11.48
C SER A 319 1.22 25.59 -11.13
N TYR A 320 0.12 25.43 -11.85
CA TYR A 320 -0.68 24.22 -11.75
C TYR A 320 0.12 23.06 -12.37
N LEU A 321 0.08 21.90 -11.72
CA LEU A 321 0.71 20.69 -12.20
C LEU A 321 -0.12 20.11 -13.35
N PRO A 322 0.33 20.18 -14.62
CA PRO A 322 -0.43 19.64 -15.74
C PRO A 322 -0.54 18.12 -15.66
N ASN A 323 -1.42 17.52 -16.47
CA ASN A 323 -1.58 16.06 -16.57
C ASN A 323 -1.87 15.37 -15.22
N LEU A 324 -2.51 16.07 -14.27
CA LEU A 324 -2.75 15.55 -12.93
C LEU A 324 -4.19 15.86 -12.46
N PRO A 325 -5.22 15.32 -13.11
CA PRO A 325 -6.62 15.59 -12.75
C PRO A 325 -7.05 14.98 -11.43
N HIS A 326 -6.38 13.92 -11.00
CA HIS A 326 -6.59 13.20 -9.75
C HIS A 326 -5.32 12.42 -9.37
N LEU A 327 -5.24 11.98 -8.12
CA LEU A 327 -4.12 11.26 -7.53
C LEU A 327 -4.58 9.90 -7.01
N PRO A 328 -4.74 8.88 -7.86
CA PRO A 328 -5.04 7.54 -7.39
C PRO A 328 -3.86 6.98 -6.60
N ARG A 329 -4.11 6.05 -5.67
CA ARG A 329 -3.05 5.30 -4.99
C ARG A 329 -2.13 4.56 -5.96
N ASN A 330 -0.97 4.11 -5.50
CA ASN A 330 0.04 3.43 -6.31
C ASN A 330 0.50 4.24 -7.54
N THR A 331 0.50 5.58 -7.41
CA THR A 331 0.93 6.51 -8.46
C THR A 331 2.21 7.20 -8.07
N HIS A 332 3.18 7.24 -8.98
CA HIS A 332 4.40 8.06 -8.89
C HIS A 332 4.28 9.27 -9.83
N VAL A 333 4.24 10.45 -9.22
CA VAL A 333 4.22 11.74 -9.90
C VAL A 333 5.65 12.29 -9.95
N VAL A 334 6.21 12.40 -11.15
CA VAL A 334 7.51 13.04 -11.39
C VAL A 334 7.27 14.43 -11.95
N VAL A 335 7.62 15.45 -11.17
CA VAL A 335 7.43 16.86 -11.52
C VAL A 335 8.77 17.46 -11.92
N ASN A 336 8.93 17.77 -13.20
CA ASN A 336 10.09 18.48 -13.72
C ASN A 336 9.78 19.98 -13.76
N VAL A 337 10.44 20.75 -12.90
CA VAL A 337 10.26 22.19 -12.76
C VAL A 337 11.46 22.88 -13.39
N THR A 338 11.21 23.70 -14.41
CA THR A 338 12.22 24.57 -15.02
C THR A 338 11.97 26.00 -14.58
N ILE A 339 12.93 26.58 -13.87
CA ILE A 339 12.90 28.00 -13.46
C ILE A 339 13.60 28.82 -14.55
N ASN A 340 12.87 29.74 -15.14
CA ASN A 340 13.37 30.73 -16.10
C ASN A 340 13.56 32.09 -15.38
N GLU A 341 13.75 33.20 -16.11
CA GLU A 341 14.04 34.49 -15.46
C GLU A 341 12.92 35.00 -14.53
N GLN A 342 11.65 34.80 -14.91
CA GLN A 342 10.50 35.36 -14.17
C GLN A 342 9.36 34.35 -13.95
N ASP A 343 9.47 33.13 -14.48
CA ASP A 343 8.41 32.13 -14.47
C ASP A 343 8.95 30.73 -14.19
N ILE A 344 8.04 29.82 -13.84
CA ILE A 344 8.30 28.37 -13.77
C ILE A 344 7.47 27.64 -14.81
N ASP A 345 8.11 26.71 -15.50
CA ASP A 345 7.46 25.74 -16.35
C ASP A 345 7.46 24.37 -15.65
N CYS A 346 6.34 23.65 -15.74
CA CYS A 346 6.16 22.36 -15.06
C CYS A 346 5.74 21.31 -16.08
N VAL A 347 6.53 20.23 -16.16
CA VAL A 347 6.16 19.02 -16.90
C VAL A 347 5.97 17.90 -15.89
N VAL A 348 4.79 17.28 -15.93
CA VAL A 348 4.42 16.23 -14.98
C VAL A 348 4.23 14.93 -15.73
N ASP A 349 4.97 13.93 -15.26
CA ASP A 349 4.84 12.57 -15.70
C ASP A 349 4.17 11.76 -14.58
N VAL A 350 3.03 11.15 -14.90
CA VAL A 350 2.23 10.35 -13.98
C VAL A 350 2.42 8.90 -14.37
N ARG A 351 3.13 8.18 -13.50
CA ARG A 351 3.54 6.81 -13.76
C ARG A 351 2.93 5.90 -12.69
N PRO A 352 2.53 4.67 -13.02
CA PRO A 352 2.39 3.62 -12.02
C PRO A 352 3.65 3.52 -11.16
N TYR A 353 3.43 3.37 -9.85
CA TYR A 353 4.50 3.20 -8.89
C TYR A 353 5.04 1.78 -9.01
N THR A 354 6.24 1.63 -9.56
CA THR A 354 6.67 0.35 -10.10
C THR A 354 7.94 -0.22 -9.45
N GLU A 355 8.41 -1.41 -9.85
CA GLU A 355 9.67 -2.04 -9.41
C GLU A 355 10.42 -2.74 -10.58
N ILE A 356 11.76 -2.71 -10.62
CA ILE A 356 12.57 -3.48 -11.60
C ILE A 356 12.89 -4.85 -11.00
N GLU A 357 12.54 -5.91 -11.72
CA GLU A 357 13.02 -7.27 -11.46
C GLU A 357 14.54 -7.31 -11.71
N LEU A 358 15.32 -7.51 -10.65
CA LEU A 358 16.74 -7.84 -10.78
C LEU A 358 16.86 -9.35 -10.76
N GLU A 359 17.04 -9.99 -11.92
CA GLU A 359 17.46 -11.39 -11.95
C GLU A 359 18.81 -11.48 -11.21
N PRO A 360 18.93 -12.28 -10.13
CA PRO A 360 20.21 -12.51 -9.53
C PRO A 360 21.02 -13.39 -10.49
N ASP A 361 22.05 -12.83 -11.12
CA ASP A 361 23.11 -13.59 -11.77
C ASP A 361 23.88 -14.40 -10.70
N PHE A 362 23.31 -15.51 -10.24
CA PHE A 362 24.07 -16.55 -9.57
C PHE A 362 24.60 -17.52 -10.61
N GLY A 363 25.92 -17.65 -10.59
CA GLY A 363 26.72 -18.38 -11.57
C GLY A 363 26.45 -19.88 -11.66
N LEU A 364 26.88 -20.40 -12.80
CA LEU A 364 27.12 -21.82 -13.08
C LEU A 364 28.06 -22.47 -12.07
#